data_AF-A0A1W1C7E4-F1
#
_entry.id   AF-A0A1W1C7E4-F1
#
_cell.length_a   1.000
_cell.length_b   1.000
_cell.length_c   1.000
_cell.angle_alpha   90.00
_cell.angle_beta   90.00
_cell.angle_gamma   90.00
#
_symmetry.space_group_name_H-M   'P 1'
#
loop_
_entity.id
_entity.type
_entity.pdbx_description
1 polymer ?
#
loop_
_entity_poly.entity_id
_entity_poly.type
_entity_poly.pdbx_seq_one_letter_code
_entity_poly.pdbx_strand_id
1 'polypeptide(L)'
;MQYPKFFDTIETIVVYDDLCKFLGVNEDGILEFSYADIVKSAGHSCATVAGAYLMAQKGLQALYKGATPQRGEIKVELKKAPREENSGVVGAVISNITGATSDFGFGGIPTGKYNRRDLLFFGVDIEHDLCLTRLDNGEKVYVDYKPQKVVNPMAILMSAIKPDAT
;
A
#
# COMPACT_ATOMS: atom_id res chain seq x y z
N MET A 1 14.06 -7.68 -14.46
CA MET A 1 12.99 -7.85 -15.47
C MET A 1 13.04 -6.67 -16.42
N GLN A 2 12.70 -6.85 -17.70
CA GLN A 2 12.42 -5.73 -18.61
C GLN A 2 11.03 -5.18 -18.26
N TYR A 3 10.87 -3.87 -18.07
CA TYR A 3 9.59 -3.23 -17.74
C TYR A 3 9.53 -1.80 -18.31
N PRO A 4 8.33 -1.18 -18.34
CA PRO A 4 8.19 0.18 -18.82
C PRO A 4 9.05 1.18 -18.02
N LYS A 5 9.88 1.96 -18.71
CA LYS A 5 10.82 2.93 -18.09
C LYS A 5 10.14 3.96 -17.16
N PHE A 6 8.84 4.21 -17.34
CA PHE A 6 8.14 5.14 -16.46
C PHE A 6 8.05 4.63 -15.02
N PHE A 7 8.20 3.32 -14.76
CA PHE A 7 8.21 2.79 -13.40
C PHE A 7 9.32 3.43 -12.56
N ASP A 8 10.46 3.74 -13.17
CA ASP A 8 11.60 4.40 -12.52
C ASP A 8 11.35 5.89 -12.21
N THR A 9 10.31 6.47 -12.82
CA THR A 9 9.91 7.87 -12.59
C THR A 9 8.90 8.03 -11.45
N ILE A 10 8.35 6.90 -10.96
CA ILE A 10 7.41 6.90 -9.85
C ILE A 10 8.20 7.03 -8.55
N GLU A 11 7.89 8.05 -7.77
CA GLU A 11 8.49 8.29 -6.45
C GLU A 11 8.39 7.02 -5.59
N THR A 12 9.49 6.65 -4.94
CA THR A 12 9.57 5.46 -4.08
C THR A 12 8.97 5.73 -2.69
N ILE A 13 8.61 4.67 -1.97
CA ILE A 13 8.15 4.78 -0.57
C ILE A 13 9.28 4.32 0.34
N VAL A 14 9.82 5.25 1.12
CA VAL A 14 10.87 4.98 2.11
C VAL A 14 10.23 4.79 3.49
N VAL A 15 10.57 3.70 4.17
CA VAL A 15 10.11 3.41 5.53
C VAL A 15 11.28 2.96 6.41
N TYR A 16 11.12 3.09 7.72
CA TYR A 16 12.03 2.52 8.70
C TYR A 16 11.40 1.28 9.34
N ASP A 17 12.15 0.19 9.41
CA ASP A 17 11.72 -1.09 9.99
C ASP A 17 12.73 -1.55 11.07
N ASP A 18 12.34 -1.38 12.34
CA ASP A 18 13.15 -1.80 13.50
C ASP A 18 13.35 -3.32 13.55
N LEU A 19 12.44 -4.12 12.99
CA LEU A 19 12.61 -5.58 12.90
C LEU A 19 13.72 -5.94 11.91
N CYS A 20 13.76 -5.29 10.74
CA CYS A 20 14.82 -5.51 9.76
C CYS A 20 16.19 -5.17 10.33
N LYS A 21 16.30 -4.05 11.04
CA LYS A 21 17.53 -3.68 11.75
C LYS A 21 17.90 -4.69 12.83
N PHE A 22 16.93 -5.09 13.65
CA PHE A 22 17.14 -6.06 14.74
C PHE A 22 17.62 -7.42 14.23
N LEU A 23 17.08 -7.89 13.09
CA LEU A 23 17.47 -9.15 12.46
C LEU A 23 18.75 -9.05 11.62
N GLY A 24 19.34 -7.85 11.48
CA GLY A 24 20.54 -7.64 10.67
C GLY A 24 20.30 -7.74 9.16
N VAL A 25 19.08 -7.47 8.70
CA VAL A 25 18.77 -7.39 7.24
C VAL A 25 19.51 -6.22 6.60
N ASN A 26 19.59 -5.10 7.31
CA ASN A 26 20.41 -3.94 6.99
C ASN A 26 20.78 -3.15 8.27
N GLU A 27 21.79 -2.29 8.17
CA GLU A 27 22.38 -1.61 9.34
C GLU A 27 21.49 -0.49 9.90
N ASP A 28 20.76 0.21 9.03
CA ASP A 28 20.00 1.41 9.36
C ASP A 28 18.49 1.18 9.45
N GLY A 29 18.00 -0.01 9.09
CA GLY A 29 16.57 -0.34 9.08
C GLY A 29 15.76 0.40 8.00
N ILE A 30 16.40 1.14 7.09
CA ILE A 30 15.70 1.85 6.02
C ILE A 30 15.39 0.89 4.87
N LEU A 31 14.13 0.85 4.46
CA LEU A 31 13.67 0.09 3.31
C LEU A 31 13.07 1.05 2.28
N GLU A 32 13.38 0.81 1.02
CA GLU A 32 12.82 1.53 -0.12
C GLU A 32 11.96 0.57 -0.95
N PHE A 33 10.69 0.94 -1.15
CA PHE A 33 9.75 0.21 -2.00
C PHE A 33 9.58 0.98 -3.30
N SER A 34 10.10 0.43 -4.40
CA SER A 34 9.80 0.94 -5.74
C SER A 34 8.47 0.39 -6.25
N TYR A 35 7.86 1.07 -7.23
CA TYR A 35 6.68 0.53 -7.90
C TYR A 35 6.97 -0.84 -8.55
N ALA A 36 8.19 -1.04 -9.08
CA ALA A 36 8.60 -2.30 -9.67
C ALA A 36 8.61 -3.45 -8.65
N ASP A 37 8.98 -3.21 -7.39
CA ASP A 37 8.96 -4.23 -6.34
C ASP A 37 7.53 -4.64 -5.97
N ILE A 38 6.62 -3.66 -5.97
CA ILE A 38 5.20 -3.94 -5.77
C ILE A 38 4.61 -4.72 -6.94
N VAL A 39 4.98 -4.39 -8.18
CA VAL A 39 4.58 -5.17 -9.36
C VAL A 39 5.11 -6.61 -9.30
N LYS A 40 6.37 -6.81 -8.87
CA LYS A 40 6.92 -8.15 -8.65
C LYS A 40 6.12 -8.91 -7.59
N SER A 41 5.81 -8.28 -6.47
CA SER A 41 5.03 -8.90 -5.39
C SER A 41 3.59 -9.22 -5.78
N ALA A 42 2.95 -8.36 -6.58
CA ALA A 42 1.59 -8.58 -7.07
C ALA A 42 1.53 -9.50 -8.31
N GLY A 43 2.69 -9.80 -8.91
CA GLY A 43 2.82 -10.57 -10.15
C GLY A 43 2.45 -9.81 -11.43
N HIS A 44 1.88 -8.61 -11.33
CA HIS A 44 1.45 -7.80 -12.47
C HIS A 44 1.24 -6.33 -12.10
N SER A 45 1.14 -5.47 -13.12
CA SER A 45 0.74 -4.07 -12.99
C SER A 45 -0.69 -3.93 -13.53
N CYS A 46 -1.63 -3.55 -12.67
CA CYS A 46 -2.98 -3.13 -13.06
C CYS A 46 -3.36 -1.85 -12.31
N ALA A 47 -4.50 -1.26 -12.68
CA ALA A 47 -5.00 -0.02 -12.07
C ALA A 47 -5.16 -0.14 -10.54
N THR A 48 -5.60 -1.29 -10.03
CA THR A 48 -5.75 -1.52 -8.58
C THR A 48 -4.39 -1.53 -7.86
N VAL A 49 -3.38 -2.19 -8.42
CA VAL A 49 -2.03 -2.24 -7.84
C VAL A 49 -1.39 -0.85 -7.85
N ALA A 50 -1.49 -0.12 -8.96
CA ALA A 50 -1.03 1.27 -9.06
C ALA A 50 -1.76 2.19 -8.07
N GLY A 51 -3.09 2.05 -7.99
CA GLY A 51 -3.92 2.80 -7.05
C GLY A 51 -3.52 2.56 -5.60
N ALA A 52 -3.38 1.30 -5.20
CA ALA A 52 -2.98 0.92 -3.84
C ALA A 52 -1.58 1.45 -3.46
N TYR A 53 -0.63 1.43 -4.40
CA TYR A 53 0.69 2.03 -4.21
C TYR A 53 0.59 3.54 -3.94
N LEU A 54 -0.18 4.26 -4.76
CA LEU A 54 -0.39 5.70 -4.60
C LEU A 54 -1.16 6.04 -3.31
N MET A 55 -2.16 5.23 -2.95
CA MET A 55 -2.89 5.37 -1.68
C MET A 55 -1.94 5.22 -0.49
N ALA A 56 -1.08 4.21 -0.50
CA ALA A 56 -0.05 4.03 0.53
C ALA A 56 0.91 5.21 0.57
N GLN A 57 1.46 5.62 -0.57
CA GLN A 57 2.40 6.74 -0.65
C GLN A 57 1.80 8.03 -0.08
N LYS A 58 0.63 8.46 -0.58
CA LYS A 58 0.00 9.71 -0.16
C LYS A 58 -0.55 9.64 1.27
N GLY A 59 -1.08 8.49 1.67
CA GLY A 59 -1.52 8.25 3.03
C GLY A 59 -0.35 8.35 4.03
N LEU A 60 0.76 7.69 3.76
CA LEU A 60 1.95 7.73 4.65
C LEU A 60 2.59 9.12 4.70
N GLN A 61 2.72 9.80 3.55
CA GLN A 61 3.20 11.19 3.50
C GLN A 61 2.34 12.12 4.37
N ALA A 62 1.02 12.00 4.29
CA ALA A 62 0.10 12.80 5.12
C ALA A 62 0.16 12.41 6.60
N LEU A 63 0.23 11.11 6.91
CA LEU A 63 0.22 10.59 8.28
C LEU A 63 1.48 10.97 9.06
N TYR A 64 2.65 10.92 8.41
CA TYR A 64 3.93 11.18 9.06
C TYR A 64 4.44 12.62 8.85
N LYS A 65 3.74 13.46 8.07
CA LYS A 65 4.04 14.90 7.90
C LYS A 65 5.50 15.17 7.53
N GLY A 66 6.07 14.32 6.65
CA GLY A 66 7.46 14.40 6.21
C GLY A 66 8.46 13.61 7.06
N ALA A 67 8.06 13.03 8.20
CA ALA A 67 8.89 12.05 8.90
C ALA A 67 8.84 10.68 8.21
N THR A 68 9.84 9.84 8.48
CA THR A 68 9.91 8.47 7.93
C THR A 68 8.88 7.56 8.62
N PRO A 69 7.98 6.91 7.86
CA PRO A 69 7.02 5.96 8.42
C PRO A 69 7.66 4.76 9.12
N GLN A 70 7.03 4.31 10.20
CA GLN A 70 7.49 3.17 11.01
C GLN A 70 6.76 1.90 10.55
N ARG A 71 7.46 1.04 9.81
CA ARG A 71 6.90 -0.20 9.27
C ARG A 71 6.57 -1.16 10.43
N GLY A 72 5.32 -1.59 10.53
CA GLY A 72 4.80 -2.44 11.61
C GLY A 72 4.07 -1.68 12.70
N GLU A 73 4.16 -0.35 12.72
CA GLU A 73 3.53 0.52 13.72
C GLU A 73 2.33 1.30 13.15
N ILE A 74 1.67 0.71 12.15
CA ILE A 74 0.58 1.33 11.42
C ILE A 74 -0.56 0.31 11.33
N LYS A 75 -1.73 0.69 11.85
CA LYS A 75 -2.99 -0.01 11.61
C LYS A 75 -3.57 0.44 10.27
N VAL A 76 -4.04 -0.53 9.50
CA VAL A 76 -4.64 -0.38 8.17
C VAL A 76 -6.07 -0.91 8.21
N GLU A 77 -7.02 -0.05 7.88
CA GLU A 77 -8.45 -0.38 7.86
C GLU A 77 -9.00 -0.09 6.47
N LEU A 78 -9.49 -1.13 5.80
CA LEU A 78 -10.12 -1.05 4.50
C LEU A 78 -11.63 -1.22 4.66
N LYS A 79 -12.39 -0.34 3.99
CA LYS A 79 -13.85 -0.36 4.01
C LYS A 79 -14.44 -1.66 3.49
N LYS A 80 -13.84 -2.17 2.42
CA LYS A 80 -14.38 -3.28 1.62
C LYS A 80 -13.90 -4.63 2.13
N ALA A 81 -14.70 -5.66 1.93
CA ALA A 81 -14.28 -7.03 2.21
C ALA A 81 -13.20 -7.47 1.19
N PRO A 82 -12.33 -8.46 1.50
CA PRO A 82 -11.20 -8.81 0.62
C PRO A 82 -11.59 -9.18 -0.82
N ARG A 83 -12.77 -9.79 -1.00
CA ARG A 83 -13.26 -10.20 -2.34
C ARG A 83 -14.08 -9.13 -3.05
N GLU A 84 -14.38 -8.02 -2.38
CA GLU A 84 -15.16 -6.93 -2.95
C GLU A 84 -14.23 -5.97 -3.71
N GLU A 85 -14.50 -5.77 -5.00
CA GLU A 85 -13.79 -4.83 -5.87
C GLU A 85 -12.25 -4.90 -5.77
N ASN A 86 -11.71 -6.11 -5.68
CA ASN A 86 -10.27 -6.36 -5.54
C ASN A 86 -9.63 -5.72 -4.29
N SER A 87 -10.39 -5.44 -3.22
CA SER A 87 -9.86 -4.87 -1.99
C SER A 87 -8.74 -5.72 -1.39
N GLY A 88 -8.78 -7.04 -1.53
CA GLY A 88 -7.69 -7.94 -1.13
C GLY A 88 -6.35 -7.64 -1.82
N VAL A 89 -6.37 -7.19 -3.07
CA VAL A 89 -5.17 -6.72 -3.80
C VAL A 89 -4.65 -5.43 -3.17
N VAL A 90 -5.55 -4.50 -2.84
CA VAL A 90 -5.20 -3.24 -2.15
C VAL A 90 -4.56 -3.54 -0.80
N GLY A 91 -5.18 -4.42 0.00
CA GLY A 91 -4.65 -4.84 1.28
C GLY A 91 -3.29 -5.54 1.17
N ALA A 92 -3.09 -6.40 0.16
CA ALA A 92 -1.79 -7.06 -0.06
C ALA A 92 -0.67 -6.06 -0.38
N VAL A 93 -0.94 -5.06 -1.21
CA VAL A 93 0.03 -4.00 -1.54
C VAL A 93 0.36 -3.16 -0.31
N ILE A 94 -0.66 -2.66 0.40
CA ILE A 94 -0.45 -1.83 1.59
C ILE A 94 0.24 -2.64 2.69
N SER A 95 -0.11 -3.91 2.84
CA SER A 95 0.52 -4.85 3.78
C SER A 95 2.00 -5.03 3.51
N ASN A 96 2.41 -5.17 2.26
CA ASN A 96 3.83 -5.30 1.90
C ASN A 96 4.63 -4.07 2.38
N ILE A 97 4.12 -2.87 2.05
CA ILE A 97 4.74 -1.58 2.35
C ILE A 97 4.77 -1.29 3.85
N THR A 98 3.62 -1.40 4.53
CA THR A 98 3.45 -1.01 5.94
C THR A 98 3.82 -2.12 6.92
N GLY A 99 3.88 -3.37 6.46
CA GLY A 99 4.02 -4.54 7.31
C GLY A 99 2.76 -4.90 8.11
N ALA A 100 1.64 -4.20 7.93
CA ALA A 100 0.38 -4.52 8.58
C ALA A 100 -0.26 -5.75 7.93
N THR A 101 -0.58 -6.79 8.70
CA THR A 101 -1.22 -8.01 8.19
C THR A 101 -2.43 -8.39 9.05
N SER A 102 -3.24 -9.32 8.56
CA SER A 102 -4.30 -9.96 9.34
C SER A 102 -3.68 -11.03 10.26
N ASP A 103 -3.83 -12.30 9.92
CA ASP A 103 -3.41 -13.48 10.68
C ASP A 103 -2.15 -14.15 10.10
N PHE A 104 -1.75 -13.79 8.87
CA PHE A 104 -0.64 -14.44 8.16
C PHE A 104 0.75 -13.84 8.43
N GLY A 105 0.84 -12.68 9.11
CA GLY A 105 2.12 -12.03 9.37
C GLY A 105 2.98 -12.69 10.43
N PHE A 106 4.15 -12.07 10.68
CA PHE A 106 5.02 -12.46 11.78
C PHE A 106 4.35 -12.15 13.13
N GLY A 107 4.23 -13.15 14.01
CA GLY A 107 3.57 -13.01 15.31
C GLY A 107 4.38 -12.28 16.39
N GLY A 108 5.55 -11.74 16.01
CA GLY A 108 6.50 -11.13 16.94
C GLY A 108 7.48 -12.14 17.54
N ILE A 109 8.50 -11.61 18.22
CA ILE A 109 9.41 -12.39 19.07
C ILE A 109 8.68 -12.79 20.37
N PRO A 110 9.26 -13.63 21.27
CA PRO A 110 8.54 -14.11 22.47
C PRO A 110 7.95 -13.03 23.39
N THR A 111 8.45 -11.79 23.34
CA THR A 111 7.89 -10.65 24.08
C THR A 111 6.69 -9.99 23.41
N GLY A 112 6.29 -10.44 22.22
CA GLY A 112 5.28 -9.80 21.36
C GLY A 112 5.82 -8.63 20.52
N LYS A 113 7.07 -8.20 20.73
CA LYS A 113 7.68 -7.12 19.92
C LYS A 113 7.73 -7.53 18.45
N TYR A 114 7.54 -6.56 17.55
CA TYR A 114 7.55 -6.73 16.09
C TYR A 114 6.37 -7.52 15.51
N ASN A 115 5.28 -7.67 16.26
CA ASN A 115 4.06 -8.28 15.74
C ASN A 115 3.55 -7.52 14.51
N ARG A 116 3.20 -8.29 13.47
CA ARG A 116 2.61 -7.78 12.22
C ARG A 116 1.15 -8.17 12.06
N ARG A 117 0.65 -9.06 12.92
CA ARG A 117 -0.73 -9.54 12.90
C ARG A 117 -1.66 -8.56 13.58
N ASP A 118 -2.94 -8.66 13.25
CA ASP A 118 -4.01 -7.84 13.80
C ASP A 118 -3.80 -6.34 13.56
N LEU A 119 -3.18 -6.01 12.42
CA LEU A 119 -2.93 -4.63 11.98
C LEU A 119 -3.66 -4.29 10.68
N LEU A 120 -4.07 -5.29 9.89
CA LEU A 120 -4.85 -5.10 8.67
C LEU A 120 -6.27 -5.64 8.85
N PHE A 121 -7.26 -4.77 8.69
CA PHE A 121 -8.67 -5.08 8.81
C PHE A 121 -9.40 -4.75 7.52
N PHE A 122 -10.32 -5.63 7.12
CA PHE A 122 -11.19 -5.46 5.95
C PHE A 122 -12.65 -5.39 6.39
N GLY A 123 -13.51 -4.83 5.54
CA GLY A 123 -14.94 -4.75 5.83
C GLY A 123 -15.26 -3.83 7.00
N VAL A 124 -14.40 -2.86 7.29
CA VAL A 124 -14.58 -1.94 8.42
C VAL A 124 -15.63 -0.90 8.06
N ASP A 125 -16.53 -0.61 9.00
CA ASP A 125 -17.55 0.45 8.84
C ASP A 125 -16.91 1.84 8.94
N ILE A 126 -16.31 2.29 7.84
CA ILE A 126 -15.73 3.62 7.66
C ILE A 126 -16.29 4.28 6.39
N GLU A 127 -16.42 5.60 6.40
CA GLU A 127 -16.93 6.34 5.25
C GLU A 127 -15.97 6.30 4.05
N HIS A 128 -14.66 6.31 4.33
CA HIS A 128 -13.57 6.41 3.36
C HIS A 128 -13.04 5.05 2.88
N ASP A 129 -12.36 5.01 1.74
CA ASP A 129 -11.83 3.74 1.17
C ASP A 129 -10.77 3.08 2.07
N LEU A 130 -9.90 3.88 2.70
CA LEU A 130 -8.79 3.45 3.56
C LEU A 130 -8.63 4.40 4.77
N CYS A 131 -8.34 3.82 5.94
CA CYS A 131 -7.84 4.54 7.12
C CYS A 131 -6.46 3.97 7.51
N LEU A 132 -5.50 4.88 7.73
CA LEU A 132 -4.19 4.56 8.29
C LEU A 132 -4.08 5.22 9.66
N THR A 133 -3.76 4.44 10.69
CA THR A 133 -3.61 4.94 12.07
C THR A 133 -2.24 4.57 12.60
N ARG A 134 -1.52 5.54 13.15
CA ARG A 134 -0.27 5.30 13.89
C ARG A 134 -0.57 4.65 15.23
N LEU A 135 0.17 3.59 15.57
CA LEU A 135 -0.02 2.90 16.85
C LEU A 135 0.58 3.66 18.04
N ASP A 136 1.64 4.43 17.82
CA ASP A 136 2.36 5.14 18.88
C ASP A 136 1.60 6.34 19.45
N ASN A 137 0.84 7.04 18.61
CA ASN A 137 0.15 8.28 19.01
C ASN A 137 -1.35 8.34 18.63
N GLY A 138 -1.87 7.35 17.89
CA GLY A 138 -3.27 7.31 17.47
C GLY A 138 -3.66 8.33 16.38
N GLU A 139 -2.71 9.10 15.82
CA GLU A 139 -2.97 9.96 14.67
C GLU A 139 -3.45 9.09 13.50
N LYS A 140 -4.41 9.62 12.75
CA LYS A 140 -5.04 8.90 11.63
C LYS A 140 -5.17 9.80 10.41
N VAL A 141 -5.15 9.18 9.24
CA VAL A 141 -5.53 9.79 7.97
C VAL A 141 -6.50 8.88 7.23
N TYR A 142 -7.37 9.50 6.45
CA TYR A 142 -8.30 8.81 5.56
C TYR A 142 -7.90 9.07 4.11
N VAL A 143 -8.02 8.05 3.28
CA VAL A 143 -7.67 8.11 1.86
C VAL A 143 -8.84 7.62 1.04
N ASP A 144 -9.28 8.45 0.10
CA ASP A 144 -10.26 8.10 -0.93
C ASP A 144 -9.59 8.02 -2.29
N TYR A 145 -9.77 6.89 -2.97
CA TYR A 145 -9.20 6.66 -4.28
C TYR A 145 -10.26 6.81 -5.37
N LYS A 146 -10.22 7.93 -6.09
CA LYS A 146 -11.20 8.30 -7.14
C LYS A 146 -10.51 8.52 -8.50
N PRO A 147 -9.90 7.49 -9.11
CA PRO A 147 -9.14 7.62 -10.37
C PRO A 147 -9.99 8.13 -11.54
N GLN A 148 -11.30 7.87 -11.52
CA GLN A 148 -12.26 8.35 -12.51
C GLN A 148 -12.32 9.89 -12.64
N LYS A 149 -11.82 10.62 -11.64
CA LYS A 149 -11.71 12.09 -11.70
C LYS A 149 -10.52 12.57 -12.53
N VAL A 150 -9.53 11.70 -12.75
CA VAL A 150 -8.26 12.04 -13.42
C VAL A 150 -8.15 11.34 -14.76
N VAL A 151 -8.63 10.10 -14.84
CA VAL A 151 -8.61 9.27 -16.04
C VAL A 151 -10.02 8.84 -16.36
N ASN A 152 -10.49 9.10 -17.58
CA ASN A 152 -11.73 8.55 -18.09
C ASN A 152 -11.41 7.25 -18.85
N PRO A 153 -11.70 6.06 -18.29
CA PRO A 153 -11.36 4.78 -18.92
C PRO A 153 -12.04 4.61 -20.27
N MET A 154 -13.24 5.18 -20.45
CA MET A 154 -13.93 5.18 -21.74
C MET A 154 -13.24 6.08 -22.75
N ALA A 155 -12.68 7.21 -22.35
CA ALA A 155 -11.91 8.06 -23.26
C ALA A 155 -10.63 7.36 -23.73
N ILE A 156 -9.94 6.65 -22.83
CA ILE A 156 -8.77 5.83 -23.20
C ILE A 156 -9.18 4.69 -24.13
N LEU A 157 -10.26 3.96 -23.79
CA LEU A 157 -10.78 2.88 -24.62
C LEU A 157 -11.16 3.40 -26.02
N MET A 158 -11.91 4.50 -26.11
CA MET A 158 -12.30 5.12 -27.37
C MET A 158 -11.11 5.63 -28.18
N SER A 159 -10.04 6.10 -27.52
CA SER A 159 -8.79 6.47 -28.21
C SER A 159 -8.03 5.28 -28.79
N ALA A 160 -8.29 4.07 -28.27
CA ALA A 160 -7.67 2.83 -28.72
C ALA A 160 -8.55 2.05 -29.72
N ILE A 161 -9.84 2.41 -29.84
CA ILE A 161 -10.77 1.85 -30.82
C ILE A 161 -10.54 2.57 -32.16
N LYS A 162 -10.35 1.82 -33.25
CA LYS A 162 -10.18 2.41 -34.58
C LYS A 162 -11.46 3.16 -35.00
N PRO A 163 -11.37 4.24 -35.80
CA PRO A 163 -12.53 5.05 -36.21
C PRO A 163 -13.67 4.26 -36.88
N ASP A 164 -13.38 3.07 -37.39
CA ASP A 164 -14.23 2.17 -38.15
C ASP A 164 -14.56 0.85 -37.44
N ALA A 165 -14.16 0.71 -36.17
CA ALA A 165 -14.55 -0.46 -35.37
C ALA A 165 -16.05 -0.37 -35.03
N THR A 166 -16.82 -1.25 -35.68
CA THR A 166 -18.26 -1.48 -35.47
C THR A 166 -18.50 -2.58 -34.46
#